data_AF-A0A4R5FGI2-F1
#
_entry.id   AF-A0A4R5FGI2-F1
#
_cell.length_a   1.000
_cell.length_b   1.000
_cell.length_c   1.000
_cell.angle_alpha   90.00
_cell.angle_beta   90.00
_cell.angle_gamma   90.00
#
_symmetry.space_group_name_H-M   'P 1'
#
loop_
_entity.id
_entity.type
_entity.pdbx_description
1 polymer ?
#
loop_
_entity_poly.entity_id
_entity_poly.type
_entity_poly.pdbx_seq_one_letter_code
_entity_poly.pdbx_strand_id
1 'polypeptide(L)'
;MDNTIHKESYINQLDKLIEIIETTNSRIISDEPDVFFLDNSNFFTKSFLVIMCAYLESYLKDALMVVIDETNEKLAQRNIPHNLIKWSLNIDKEFKDADSKIEPLKIKIKKKELDDFISGSPFRTRDLFKKFGIILEQDAIFLSQKERINNIVLKRNKIVHHNDDASDISNDDLKGNIKILSDYITNLDKLICSQI
;
A
#
# COMPACT_ATOMS: atom_id res chain seq x y z
N MET A 1 15.54 -12.01 -2.34
CA MET A 1 15.34 -11.22 -1.11
C MET A 1 14.16 -11.84 -0.37
N ASP A 2 14.20 -11.98 0.97
CA ASP A 2 13.12 -12.71 1.69
C ASP A 2 11.93 -11.82 2.05
N ASN A 3 12.18 -10.52 2.30
CA ASN A 3 11.17 -9.51 2.55
C ASN A 3 11.64 -8.15 2.03
N THR A 4 10.75 -7.23 1.70
CA THR A 4 11.15 -5.82 1.46
C THR A 4 11.66 -5.20 2.76
N ILE A 5 12.57 -4.22 2.67
CA ILE A 5 13.13 -3.52 3.84
C ILE A 5 12.07 -2.78 4.68
N HIS A 6 10.86 -2.59 4.14
CA HIS A 6 9.80 -1.79 4.76
C HIS A 6 8.73 -2.63 5.47
N LYS A 7 8.58 -3.92 5.14
CA LYS A 7 7.49 -4.78 5.65
C LYS A 7 7.37 -4.72 7.17
N GLU A 8 8.44 -5.05 7.89
CA GLU A 8 8.45 -5.12 9.36
C GLU A 8 8.09 -3.77 10.01
N SER A 9 8.49 -2.64 9.41
CA SER A 9 8.16 -1.32 9.93
C SER A 9 6.64 -1.08 9.94
N TYR A 10 5.96 -1.44 8.85
CA TYR A 10 4.51 -1.25 8.74
C TYR A 10 3.71 -2.26 9.55
N ILE A 11 4.16 -3.51 9.66
CA ILE A 11 3.56 -4.50 10.57
C ILE A 11 3.64 -4.01 12.02
N ASN A 12 4.81 -3.53 12.47
CA ASN A 12 4.95 -2.97 13.82
C ASN A 12 4.07 -1.72 14.06
N GLN A 13 3.81 -0.90 13.04
CA GLN A 13 2.90 0.25 13.16
C GLN A 13 1.44 -0.21 13.32
N LEU A 14 1.05 -1.27 12.62
CA LEU A 14 -0.27 -1.89 12.77
C LEU A 14 -0.44 -2.55 14.14
N ASP A 15 0.59 -3.24 14.66
CA ASP A 15 0.57 -3.83 15.99
C ASP A 15 0.47 -2.76 17.09
N LYS A 16 1.21 -1.66 16.97
CA LYS A 16 1.04 -0.50 17.87
C LYS A 16 -0.35 0.11 17.80
N LEU A 17 -0.99 0.11 16.64
CA LEU A 17 -2.37 0.58 16.51
C LEU A 17 -3.34 -0.34 17.27
N ILE A 18 -3.10 -1.66 17.29
CA ILE A 18 -3.85 -2.59 18.14
C ILE A 18 -3.72 -2.19 19.61
N GLU A 19 -2.50 -1.96 20.10
CA GLU A 19 -2.26 -1.57 21.50
C GLU A 19 -3.00 -0.27 21.88
N ILE A 20 -3.03 0.70 20.97
CA ILE A 20 -3.77 1.97 21.15
C ILE A 20 -5.27 1.73 21.20
N ILE A 21 -5.81 0.87 20.32
CA ILE A 21 -7.23 0.51 20.32
C ILE A 21 -7.59 -0.20 21.62
N GLU A 22 -6.77 -1.12 22.10
CA GLU A 22 -7.00 -1.84 23.36
C GLU A 22 -6.99 -0.91 24.57
N THR A 23 -6.02 0.01 24.61
CA THR A 23 -5.94 1.04 25.66
C THR A 23 -7.15 1.98 25.60
N THR A 24 -7.61 2.33 24.40
CA THR A 24 -8.80 3.16 24.22
C THR A 24 -10.04 2.43 24.69
N ASN A 25 -10.19 1.16 24.32
CA ASN A 25 -11.32 0.33 24.70
C ASN A 25 -11.38 0.11 26.21
N SER A 26 -10.25 -0.17 26.87
CA SER A 26 -10.20 -0.39 28.31
C SER A 26 -10.63 0.83 29.13
N ARG A 27 -10.34 2.05 28.63
CA ARG A 27 -10.81 3.31 29.24
C ARG A 27 -12.28 3.59 29.02
N ILE A 28 -12.89 3.03 27.98
CA ILE A 28 -14.33 3.17 27.69
C ILE A 28 -15.15 2.21 28.56
N ILE A 29 -14.66 0.98 28.78
CA ILE A 29 -15.40 -0.08 29.46
C ILE A 29 -15.04 -0.25 30.95
N SER A 30 -14.18 0.60 31.51
CA SER A 30 -13.79 0.55 32.92
C SER A 30 -14.97 0.87 33.85
N ASP A 31 -14.86 0.44 35.12
CA ASP A 31 -15.87 0.74 36.15
C ASP A 31 -16.07 2.25 36.36
N GLU A 32 -15.00 3.03 36.18
CA GLU A 32 -15.03 4.48 36.04
C GLU A 32 -14.58 4.83 34.59
N PRO A 33 -15.51 4.98 33.63
CA PRO A 33 -15.17 5.30 32.25
C PRO A 33 -14.53 6.69 32.11
N ASP A 34 -13.53 6.79 31.24
CA ASP A 34 -12.99 8.08 30.82
C ASP A 34 -13.99 8.76 29.88
N VAL A 35 -14.65 9.81 30.39
CA VAL A 35 -15.71 10.57 29.68
C VAL A 35 -15.23 11.09 28.33
N PHE A 36 -13.96 11.51 28.21
CA PHE A 36 -13.44 12.01 26.94
C PHE A 36 -13.42 10.91 25.87
N PHE A 37 -12.98 9.70 26.22
CA PHE A 37 -12.97 8.58 25.27
C PHE A 37 -14.37 8.07 24.96
N LEU A 38 -15.25 8.04 25.97
CA LEU A 38 -16.64 7.62 25.81
C LEU A 38 -17.38 8.55 24.83
N ASP A 39 -17.35 9.86 25.09
CA ASP A 39 -18.06 10.87 24.30
C ASP A 39 -17.52 11.00 22.87
N ASN A 40 -16.25 10.65 22.64
CA ASN A 40 -15.57 10.74 21.35
C ASN A 40 -15.30 9.37 20.71
N SER A 41 -15.94 8.30 21.18
CA SER A 41 -15.69 6.92 20.73
C SER A 41 -15.78 6.76 19.20
N ASN A 42 -16.83 7.32 18.58
CA ASN A 42 -16.99 7.30 17.12
C ASN A 42 -15.83 7.99 16.39
N PHE A 43 -15.36 9.12 16.90
CA PHE A 43 -14.22 9.83 16.30
C PHE A 43 -12.95 8.96 16.34
N PHE A 44 -12.69 8.25 17.44
CA PHE A 44 -11.57 7.33 17.55
C PHE A 44 -11.70 6.16 16.57
N THR A 45 -12.86 5.51 16.51
CA THR A 45 -13.11 4.40 15.56
C THR A 45 -12.85 4.82 14.12
N LYS A 46 -13.37 5.99 13.71
CA LYS A 46 -13.10 6.58 12.39
C LYS A 46 -11.60 6.79 12.17
N SER A 47 -10.92 7.37 13.14
CA SER A 47 -9.49 7.68 13.05
C SER A 47 -8.65 6.40 12.90
N PHE A 48 -8.92 5.36 13.68
CA PHE A 48 -8.21 4.08 13.59
C PHE A 48 -8.37 3.43 12.22
N LEU A 49 -9.60 3.43 11.68
CA LEU A 49 -9.89 2.88 10.35
C LEU A 49 -9.14 3.64 9.24
N VAL A 50 -9.06 4.97 9.34
CA VAL A 50 -8.32 5.81 8.40
C VAL A 50 -6.82 5.52 8.49
N ILE A 51 -6.26 5.46 9.70
CA ILE A 51 -4.83 5.25 9.95
C ILE A 51 -4.37 3.89 9.41
N MET A 52 -5.09 2.80 9.70
CA MET A 52 -4.67 1.47 9.23
C MET A 52 -4.68 1.37 7.69
N CYS A 53 -5.62 2.03 7.01
CA CYS A 53 -5.63 2.09 5.55
C CYS A 53 -4.50 2.96 5.00
N ALA A 54 -4.15 4.05 5.69
CA ALA A 54 -3.02 4.89 5.33
C ALA A 54 -1.68 4.14 5.46
N TYR A 55 -1.54 3.27 6.46
CA TYR A 55 -0.38 2.37 6.58
C TYR A 55 -0.31 1.38 5.42
N LEU A 56 -1.42 0.75 5.03
CA LEU A 56 -1.46 -0.09 3.83
C LEU A 56 -1.01 0.68 2.58
N GLU A 57 -1.58 1.87 2.34
CA GLU A 57 -1.25 2.70 1.18
C GLU A 57 0.23 3.11 1.16
N SER A 58 0.77 3.47 2.32
CA SER A 58 2.17 3.84 2.46
C SER A 58 3.11 2.65 2.22
N TYR A 59 2.77 1.46 2.73
CA TYR A 59 3.49 0.23 2.43
C TYR A 59 3.51 -0.08 0.93
N LEU A 60 2.34 -0.04 0.25
CA LEU A 60 2.25 -0.32 -1.19
C LEU A 60 3.17 0.60 -2.00
N LYS A 61 3.24 1.88 -1.60
CA LYS A 61 4.10 2.88 -2.23
C LYS A 61 5.58 2.55 -2.05
N ASP A 62 5.98 2.22 -0.83
CA ASP A 62 7.36 1.89 -0.49
C ASP A 62 7.81 0.59 -1.14
N ALA A 63 6.95 -0.43 -1.15
CA ALA A 63 7.19 -1.70 -1.81
C ALA A 63 7.44 -1.54 -3.32
N LEU A 64 6.65 -0.71 -4.01
CA LEU A 64 6.87 -0.45 -5.44
C LEU A 64 8.16 0.35 -5.70
N MET A 65 8.58 1.21 -4.77
CA MET A 65 9.87 1.87 -4.88
C MET A 65 11.02 0.88 -4.81
N VAL A 66 10.94 -0.14 -3.95
CA VAL A 66 11.94 -1.23 -3.92
C VAL A 66 12.04 -1.92 -5.29
N VAL A 67 10.91 -2.21 -5.95
CA VAL A 67 10.91 -2.80 -7.31
C VAL A 67 11.60 -1.88 -8.32
N ILE A 68 11.33 -0.57 -8.27
CA ILE A 68 11.93 0.43 -9.16
C ILE A 68 13.44 0.50 -8.95
N ASP A 69 13.88 0.55 -7.69
CA ASP A 69 15.28 0.71 -7.32
C ASP A 69 16.09 -0.53 -7.73
N GLU A 70 15.59 -1.73 -7.42
CA GLU A 70 16.19 -3.00 -7.85
C GLU A 70 16.25 -3.16 -9.38
N THR A 71 15.19 -2.73 -10.07
CA THR A 71 15.20 -2.72 -11.54
C THR A 71 16.25 -1.75 -12.07
N ASN A 72 16.40 -0.57 -11.48
CA ASN A 72 17.42 0.40 -11.86
C ASN A 72 18.83 -0.11 -11.59
N GLU A 73 19.07 -0.86 -10.51
CA GLU A 73 20.36 -1.51 -10.25
C GLU A 73 20.69 -2.53 -11.35
N LYS A 74 19.74 -3.39 -11.71
CA LYS A 74 19.89 -4.36 -12.82
C LYS A 74 20.15 -3.68 -14.16
N LEU A 75 19.48 -2.56 -14.44
CA LEU A 75 19.70 -1.77 -15.65
C LEU A 75 21.09 -1.13 -15.68
N ALA A 76 21.53 -0.58 -14.55
CA ALA A 76 22.86 0.02 -14.42
C ALA A 76 23.98 -0.99 -14.66
N GLN A 77 23.84 -2.22 -14.17
CA GLN A 77 24.81 -3.32 -14.40
C GLN A 77 24.93 -3.71 -15.88
N ARG A 78 23.84 -3.58 -16.65
CA ARG A 78 23.81 -3.95 -18.08
C ARG A 78 24.16 -2.80 -19.02
N ASN A 79 24.23 -1.58 -18.51
CA ASN A 79 24.60 -0.37 -19.24
C ASN A 79 23.83 -0.17 -20.55
N ILE A 80 22.52 -0.47 -20.53
CA ILE A 80 21.65 -0.39 -21.71
C ILE A 80 21.52 1.07 -22.15
N PRO A 81 21.79 1.44 -23.41
CA PRO A 81 21.71 2.83 -23.86
C PRO A 81 20.26 3.37 -23.83
N HIS A 82 20.04 4.53 -23.21
CA HIS A 82 18.71 5.17 -23.16
C HIS A 82 18.13 5.41 -24.56
N ASN A 83 18.96 5.94 -25.47
CA ASN A 83 18.55 6.27 -26.84
C ASN A 83 18.07 5.04 -27.63
N LEU A 84 18.67 3.86 -27.40
CA LEU A 84 18.28 2.62 -28.08
C LEU A 84 16.83 2.25 -27.77
N ILE A 85 16.46 2.29 -26.49
CA ILE A 85 15.09 1.99 -26.04
C ILE A 85 14.12 3.11 -26.45
N LYS A 86 14.53 4.37 -26.37
CA LYS A 86 13.69 5.50 -26.79
C LYS A 86 13.37 5.42 -28.29
N TRP A 87 14.35 5.05 -29.11
CA TRP A 87 14.17 4.85 -30.54
C TRP A 87 13.26 3.65 -30.83
N SER A 88 13.44 2.51 -30.14
CA SER A 88 12.59 1.34 -30.36
C SER A 88 11.11 1.59 -30.04
N LEU A 89 10.81 2.40 -29.02
CA LEU A 89 9.44 2.79 -28.66
C LEU A 89 8.82 3.86 -29.59
N ASN A 90 9.62 4.49 -30.46
CA ASN A 90 9.19 5.56 -31.35
C ASN A 90 9.71 5.36 -32.78
N ILE A 91 9.79 4.11 -33.24
CA ILE A 91 10.44 3.76 -34.52
C ILE A 91 9.81 4.48 -35.73
N ASP A 92 8.51 4.77 -35.64
CA ASP A 92 7.74 5.47 -36.67
C ASP A 92 7.87 7.01 -36.63
N LYS A 93 8.63 7.56 -35.67
CA LYS A 93 8.86 9.00 -35.51
C LYS A 93 10.33 9.33 -35.75
N GLU A 94 10.56 10.49 -36.37
CA GLU A 94 11.92 11.01 -36.53
C GLU A 94 12.57 11.20 -35.15
N PHE A 95 13.71 10.54 -34.93
CA PHE A 95 14.47 10.65 -33.70
C PHE A 95 15.22 11.98 -33.69
N LYS A 96 14.67 12.98 -32.99
CA LYS A 96 15.27 14.32 -32.95
C LYS A 96 16.53 14.32 -32.09
N ASP A 97 17.58 14.99 -32.56
CA ASP A 97 18.84 15.10 -31.79
C ASP A 97 18.67 15.84 -30.45
N ALA A 98 17.75 16.80 -30.37
CA ALA A 98 17.40 17.50 -29.12
C ALA A 98 16.86 16.54 -28.04
N ASP A 99 16.37 15.38 -28.45
CA ASP A 99 15.80 14.33 -27.62
C ASP A 99 16.83 13.25 -27.23
N SER A 100 18.03 13.30 -27.82
CA SER A 100 19.12 12.36 -27.60
C SER A 100 19.82 12.63 -26.27
N LYS A 101 19.93 11.59 -25.44
CA LYS A 101 20.69 11.62 -24.20
C LYS A 101 21.65 10.44 -24.16
N ILE A 102 22.94 10.75 -24.15
CA ILE A 102 24.00 9.75 -23.98
C ILE A 102 24.09 9.42 -22.48
N GLU A 103 23.11 8.65 -22.01
CA GLU A 103 23.04 8.14 -20.64
C GLU A 103 22.56 6.69 -20.62
N PRO A 104 22.90 5.91 -19.57
CA PRO A 104 22.30 4.59 -19.35
C PRO A 104 20.79 4.70 -19.13
N LEU A 105 20.05 3.68 -19.55
CA LEU A 105 18.62 3.56 -19.30
C LEU A 105 18.35 3.55 -17.80
N LYS A 106 17.43 4.40 -17.36
CA LYS A 106 16.95 4.45 -15.98
C LYS A 106 15.46 4.71 -15.94
N ILE A 107 14.75 4.00 -15.07
CA ILE A 107 13.36 4.28 -14.71
C ILE A 107 13.36 5.51 -13.80
N LYS A 108 12.75 6.61 -14.26
CA LYS A 108 12.76 7.92 -13.57
C LYS A 108 11.51 8.18 -12.73
N ILE A 109 10.77 7.13 -12.37
CA ILE A 109 9.60 7.23 -11.50
C ILE A 109 10.07 7.53 -10.07
N LYS A 110 9.62 8.66 -9.53
CA LYS A 110 9.85 9.07 -8.14
C LYS A 110 8.68 8.66 -7.26
N LYS A 111 8.96 8.52 -5.96
CA LYS A 111 7.95 8.23 -4.94
C LYS A 111 6.69 9.11 -5.07
N LYS A 112 6.84 10.42 -5.30
CA LYS A 112 5.70 11.35 -5.46
C LYS A 112 4.82 11.09 -6.69
N GLU A 113 5.39 10.50 -7.75
CA GLU A 113 4.65 10.21 -8.98
C GLU A 113 3.77 8.96 -8.83
N LEU A 114 3.98 8.18 -7.75
CA LEU A 114 3.11 7.06 -7.41
C LEU A 114 1.86 7.48 -6.62
N ASP A 115 1.85 8.67 -6.00
CA ASP A 115 0.76 9.08 -5.10
C ASP A 115 -0.63 8.99 -5.74
N ASP A 116 -0.76 9.42 -6.99
CA ASP A 116 -2.03 9.41 -7.71
C ASP A 116 -2.50 8.00 -8.12
N PHE A 117 -1.61 7.00 -8.06
CA PHE A 117 -1.88 5.62 -8.46
C PHE A 117 -2.07 4.68 -7.27
N ILE A 118 -1.53 5.04 -6.10
CA ILE A 118 -1.65 4.25 -4.89
C ILE A 118 -3.08 4.31 -4.36
N SER A 119 -3.57 3.15 -3.95
CA SER A 119 -4.90 2.99 -3.40
C SER A 119 -4.93 1.73 -2.54
N GLY A 120 -5.59 1.80 -1.39
CA GLY A 120 -5.86 0.61 -0.57
C GLY A 120 -6.76 -0.42 -1.26
N SER A 121 -7.55 -0.02 -2.28
CA SER A 121 -8.42 -0.94 -3.01
C SER A 121 -7.60 -2.00 -3.77
N PRO A 122 -7.84 -3.30 -3.53
CA PRO A 122 -7.03 -4.38 -4.09
C PRO A 122 -7.17 -4.50 -5.61
N PHE A 123 -8.28 -4.06 -6.19
CA PHE A 123 -8.46 -4.03 -7.65
C PHE A 123 -7.53 -2.99 -8.30
N ARG A 124 -7.44 -1.79 -7.71
CA ARG A 124 -6.50 -0.76 -8.18
C ARG A 124 -5.06 -1.15 -7.90
N THR A 125 -4.78 -1.76 -6.74
CA THR A 125 -3.46 -2.31 -6.42
C THR A 125 -3.04 -3.33 -7.48
N ARG A 126 -3.90 -4.27 -7.84
CA ARG A 126 -3.64 -5.25 -8.91
C ARG A 126 -3.29 -4.57 -10.24
N ASP A 127 -4.11 -3.61 -10.67
CA ASP A 127 -3.91 -2.95 -11.96
C ASP A 127 -2.60 -2.16 -12.00
N LEU A 128 -2.22 -1.55 -10.87
CA LEU A 128 -0.92 -0.90 -10.71
C LEU A 128 0.23 -1.91 -10.75
N PHE A 129 0.16 -2.98 -9.97
CA PHE A 129 1.19 -4.01 -9.85
C PHE A 129 1.46 -4.70 -11.19
N LYS A 130 0.42 -4.88 -12.02
CA LYS A 130 0.56 -5.39 -13.38
C LYS A 130 1.50 -4.54 -14.25
N LYS A 131 1.55 -3.22 -14.05
CA LYS A 131 2.49 -2.33 -14.76
C LYS A 131 3.95 -2.59 -14.38
N PHE A 132 4.18 -3.16 -13.20
CA PHE A 132 5.49 -3.58 -12.71
C PHE A 132 5.80 -5.06 -13.02
N GLY A 133 4.94 -5.74 -13.81
CA GLY A 133 5.10 -7.15 -14.14
C GLY A 133 4.68 -8.11 -13.02
N ILE A 134 4.09 -7.63 -11.93
CA ILE A 134 3.65 -8.46 -10.81
C ILE A 134 2.18 -8.88 -11.03
N ILE A 135 1.92 -10.18 -11.13
CA ILE A 135 0.59 -10.74 -11.44
C ILE A 135 -0.08 -11.28 -10.17
N LEU A 136 -0.87 -10.44 -9.50
CA LEU A 136 -1.57 -10.84 -8.26
C LEU A 136 -2.71 -11.85 -8.49
N GLU A 137 -3.29 -11.90 -9.69
CA GLU A 137 -4.45 -12.75 -10.00
C GLU A 137 -4.16 -14.25 -10.03
N GLN A 138 -2.88 -14.63 -10.07
CA GLN A 138 -2.45 -16.03 -10.03
C GLN A 138 -2.27 -16.54 -8.59
N ASP A 139 -2.28 -15.65 -7.60
CA ASP A 139 -2.08 -16.01 -6.21
C ASP A 139 -3.42 -16.30 -5.50
N ALA A 140 -3.57 -17.54 -5.04
CA ALA A 140 -4.79 -17.97 -4.36
C ALA A 140 -5.04 -17.20 -3.05
N ILE A 141 -3.97 -16.82 -2.34
CA ILE A 141 -4.06 -16.08 -1.07
C ILE A 141 -4.62 -14.68 -1.33
N PHE A 142 -4.09 -13.95 -2.31
CA PHE A 142 -4.60 -12.66 -2.76
C PHE A 142 -6.07 -12.74 -3.16
N LEU A 143 -6.45 -13.75 -3.96
CA LEU A 143 -7.84 -13.96 -4.37
C LEU A 143 -8.78 -14.18 -3.18
N SER A 144 -8.31 -14.85 -2.13
CA SER A 144 -9.07 -15.07 -0.90
C SER A 144 -9.17 -13.83 0.01
N GLN A 145 -8.17 -12.94 -0.06
CA GLN A 145 -8.08 -11.73 0.77
C GLN A 145 -8.79 -10.52 0.14
N LYS A 146 -8.80 -10.41 -1.19
CA LYS A 146 -9.20 -9.17 -1.91
C LYS A 146 -10.56 -8.63 -1.50
N GLU A 147 -11.57 -9.46 -1.33
CA GLU A 147 -12.93 -8.97 -1.01
C GLU A 147 -12.98 -8.37 0.41
N ARG A 148 -12.26 -8.99 1.36
CA ARG A 148 -12.18 -8.49 2.73
C ARG A 148 -11.46 -7.14 2.78
N ILE A 149 -10.32 -7.03 2.09
CA ILE A 149 -9.58 -5.76 1.98
C ILE A 149 -10.44 -4.69 1.31
N ASN A 150 -11.15 -5.04 0.25
CA ASN A 150 -12.02 -4.10 -0.44
C ASN A 150 -13.13 -3.58 0.47
N ASN A 151 -13.76 -4.44 1.27
CA ASN A 151 -14.80 -4.02 2.22
C ASN A 151 -14.29 -3.04 3.27
N ILE A 152 -13.09 -3.29 3.82
CA ILE A 152 -12.42 -2.38 4.77
C ILE A 152 -12.20 -1.01 4.12
N VAL A 153 -11.64 -0.98 2.91
CA VAL A 153 -11.33 0.26 2.19
C VAL A 153 -12.60 1.00 1.80
N LEU A 154 -13.65 0.30 1.38
CA LEU A 154 -14.94 0.92 1.09
C LEU A 154 -15.54 1.58 2.32
N LYS A 155 -15.47 0.95 3.50
CA LYS A 155 -15.94 1.57 4.75
C LYS A 155 -15.10 2.79 5.12
N ARG A 156 -13.76 2.74 4.97
CA ARG A 156 -12.88 3.91 5.12
C ARG A 156 -13.30 5.05 4.19
N ASN A 157 -13.55 4.75 2.92
CA ASN A 157 -13.93 5.76 1.94
C ASN A 157 -15.27 6.42 2.29
N LYS A 158 -16.25 5.66 2.81
CA LYS A 158 -17.50 6.24 3.32
C LYS A 158 -17.27 7.19 4.49
N ILE A 159 -16.43 6.79 5.46
CA ILE A 159 -16.07 7.64 6.60
C ILE A 159 -15.36 8.92 6.15
N VAL A 160 -14.41 8.83 5.22
CA VAL A 160 -13.63 9.99 4.76
C VAL A 160 -14.45 10.93 3.86
N HIS A 161 -15.20 10.38 2.90
CA HIS A 161 -15.86 11.19 1.86
C HIS A 161 -17.31 11.55 2.17
N HIS A 162 -17.98 10.79 3.04
CA HIS A 162 -19.38 11.00 3.39
C HIS A 162 -19.58 11.30 4.89
N ASN A 163 -18.48 11.42 5.65
CA ASN A 163 -18.50 11.55 7.11
C ASN A 163 -19.41 10.51 7.79
N ASP A 164 -19.50 9.32 7.17
CA ASP A 164 -20.37 8.24 7.61
C ASP A 164 -20.05 7.85 9.05
N ASP A 165 -21.05 7.40 9.81
CA ASP A 165 -20.85 6.95 11.18
C ASP A 165 -20.03 5.64 11.20
N ALA A 166 -19.22 5.45 12.25
CA ALA A 166 -18.50 4.21 12.51
C ALA A 166 -19.08 3.45 13.71
N SER A 167 -20.26 3.85 14.20
CA SER A 167 -21.00 3.17 15.28
C SER A 167 -21.33 1.71 14.98
N ASP A 168 -21.31 1.31 13.70
CA ASP A 168 -21.50 -0.06 13.23
C ASP A 168 -20.21 -0.91 13.29
N ILE A 169 -19.08 -0.35 13.73
CA ILE A 169 -17.80 -1.03 13.86
C ILE A 169 -17.37 -1.05 15.32
N SER A 170 -17.13 -2.25 15.87
CA SER A 170 -16.56 -2.40 17.21
C SER A 170 -15.03 -2.27 17.20
N ASN A 171 -14.45 -2.01 18.39
CA ASN A 171 -13.00 -2.04 18.56
C ASN A 171 -12.40 -3.43 18.26
N ASP A 172 -13.16 -4.51 18.48
CA ASP A 172 -12.73 -5.86 18.11
C ASP A 172 -12.73 -6.08 16.59
N ASP A 173 -13.72 -5.52 15.87
CA ASP A 173 -13.72 -5.53 14.40
C ASP A 173 -12.51 -4.80 13.83
N LEU A 174 -12.12 -3.67 14.43
CA LEU A 174 -10.92 -2.93 14.04
C LEU A 174 -9.64 -3.78 14.20
N LYS A 175 -9.48 -4.46 15.34
CA LYS A 175 -8.35 -5.37 15.55
C LYS A 175 -8.34 -6.52 14.53
N GLY A 176 -9.52 -7.08 14.24
CA GLY A 176 -9.69 -8.09 13.19
C GLY A 176 -9.28 -7.57 11.81
N ASN A 177 -9.68 -6.35 11.47
CA ASN A 177 -9.30 -5.69 10.22
C ASN A 177 -7.79 -5.43 10.15
N ILE A 178 -7.16 -5.01 11.24
CA ILE A 178 -5.70 -4.83 11.29
C ILE A 178 -4.99 -6.15 10.99
N LYS A 179 -5.41 -7.26 11.60
CA LYS A 179 -4.83 -8.58 11.31
C LYS A 179 -4.97 -8.95 9.83
N ILE A 180 -6.15 -8.72 9.24
CA ILE A 180 -6.40 -8.95 7.81
C ILE A 180 -5.45 -8.10 6.94
N LEU A 181 -5.22 -6.83 7.29
CA LEU A 181 -4.29 -5.94 6.60
C LEU A 181 -2.84 -6.43 6.74
N SER A 182 -2.41 -6.85 7.93
CA SER A 182 -1.07 -7.39 8.17
C SER A 182 -0.80 -8.66 7.35
N ASP A 183 -1.78 -9.57 7.29
CA ASP A 183 -1.70 -10.79 6.47
C ASP A 183 -1.63 -10.45 4.97
N TYR A 184 -2.38 -9.43 4.54
CA TYR A 184 -2.36 -8.96 3.15
C TYR A 184 -1.03 -8.32 2.77
N ILE A 185 -0.48 -7.44 3.62
CA ILE A 185 0.87 -6.86 3.46
C ILE A 185 1.91 -7.98 3.36
N THR A 186 1.86 -8.95 4.26
CA THR A 186 2.79 -10.08 4.26
C THR A 186 2.70 -10.91 2.99
N ASN A 187 1.50 -11.13 2.46
CA ASN A 187 1.32 -11.86 1.22
C ASN A 187 1.86 -11.08 0.01
N LEU A 188 1.52 -9.80 -0.09
CA LEU A 188 2.04 -8.93 -1.17
C LEU A 188 3.57 -8.85 -1.15
N ASP A 189 4.17 -8.75 0.03
CA ASP A 189 5.62 -8.69 0.19
C ASP A 189 6.33 -9.89 -0.43
N LYS A 190 5.81 -11.09 -0.15
CA LYS A 190 6.31 -12.34 -0.74
C LYS A 190 6.19 -12.34 -2.26
N LEU A 191 5.04 -11.91 -2.78
CA LEU A 191 4.81 -11.84 -4.22
C LEU A 191 5.78 -10.86 -4.88
N ILE A 192 6.01 -9.68 -4.29
CA ILE A 192 6.97 -8.70 -4.77
C ILE A 192 8.39 -9.28 -4.77
N CYS A 193 8.83 -9.83 -3.65
CA CYS A 193 10.16 -10.41 -3.50
C CYS A 193 10.42 -11.60 -4.42
N SER A 194 9.38 -12.32 -4.87
CA SER A 194 9.52 -13.40 -5.86
C SER A 194 9.85 -12.92 -7.27
N GLN A 195 9.58 -11.64 -7.57
CA GLN A 195 9.76 -11.03 -8.90
C GLN A 195 11.05 -10.21 -9.02
N ILE A 196 11.70 -9.94 -7.89
CA ILE A 196 12.96 -9.20 -7.79
C ILE A 196 14.11 -10.19 -7.63
#